data_AF-A0A8D5GC97-F1
#
_entry.id   AF-A0A8D5GC97-F1
#
_cell.length_a   1.000
_cell.length_b   1.000
_cell.length_c   1.000
_cell.angle_alpha   90.00
_cell.angle_beta   90.00
_cell.angle_gamma   90.00
#
_symmetry.space_group_name_H-M   'P 1'
#
loop_
_entity.id
_entity.type
_entity.pdbx_description
1 polymer ?
#
loop_
_entity_poly.entity_id
_entity_poly.type
_entity_poly.pdbx_seq_one_letter_code
_entity_poly.pdbx_strand_id
1 'polypeptide(L)'
;MKYCTYLLQLLVVLSMTACANMGNNSGQVLPAESRATPELALLSENAKLADAGGDAAKAESLYKSVLRQTPNDPEMWFRLGNLYANNNRPDEAAIAYQRCLIADNAFSKAWHNLAMIRLRQAYASMLQAQATVNESDSLAPRIDDTLEQLSHITVLGDQIKPLSKKAKPPQADKSKNLSPENATQGSTATP
;
A
#
# COMPACT_ATOMS: atom_id res chain seq x y z
N MET A 1 34.87 3.88 56.44
CA MET A 1 35.59 3.02 55.47
C MET A 1 35.02 3.13 54.04
N LYS A 2 34.77 4.35 53.52
CA LYS A 2 34.35 4.58 52.12
C LYS A 2 35.27 5.54 51.34
N TYR A 3 36.26 6.14 52.00
CA TYR A 3 37.27 7.00 51.37
C TYR A 3 38.51 6.22 50.88
N CYS A 4 38.72 4.99 51.36
CA CYS A 4 39.86 4.16 50.95
C CYS A 4 39.66 3.54 49.55
N THR A 5 38.41 3.35 49.12
CA THR A 5 38.08 2.81 47.79
C THR A 5 38.15 3.86 46.68
N TYR A 6 37.84 5.13 46.96
CA TYR A 6 37.98 6.22 45.99
C TYR A 6 39.45 6.59 45.72
N LEU A 7 40.33 6.46 46.71
CA LEU A 7 41.76 6.73 46.57
C LEU A 7 42.48 5.65 45.71
N LEU A 8 41.99 4.41 45.73
CA LEU A 8 42.52 3.33 44.88
C LEU A 8 41.99 3.36 43.44
N GLN A 9 40.78 3.89 43.21
CA GLN A 9 40.24 4.02 41.85
C GLN A 9 40.84 5.21 41.07
N LEU A 10 41.35 6.24 41.76
CA LEU A 10 42.01 7.37 41.11
C LEU A 10 43.44 7.05 40.61
N LEU A 11 44.10 6.05 41.21
CA LEU A 11 45.49 5.68 40.88
C LEU A 11 45.62 4.74 39.67
N VAL A 12 44.52 4.14 39.18
CA VAL A 12 44.53 3.26 37.99
C VAL A 12 44.19 4.02 36.69
N VAL A 13 43.67 5.25 36.79
CA VAL A 13 43.28 6.06 35.61
C VAL A 13 44.43 6.96 35.11
N LEU A 14 45.54 7.07 35.86
CA LEU A 14 46.67 7.96 35.55
C LEU A 14 47.85 7.31 34.82
N SER A 15 47.76 6.04 34.38
CA SER A 15 48.85 5.35 33.68
C SER A 15 48.55 4.98 32.22
N MET A 16 47.54 5.58 31.57
CA MET A 16 47.25 5.37 30.15
C MET A 16 47.33 6.64 29.29
N THR A 17 48.12 7.62 29.71
CA THR A 17 48.50 8.79 28.88
C THR A 17 50.01 8.85 28.68
N ALA A 18 50.53 8.00 27.79
CA ALA A 18 51.80 8.24 27.10
C ALA A 18 52.04 7.15 26.04
N CYS A 19 51.57 7.39 24.82
CA CYS A 19 52.27 6.98 23.59
C CYS A 19 51.65 7.78 22.44
N ALA A 20 52.24 8.94 22.18
CA ALA A 20 52.19 9.55 20.86
C ALA A 20 52.93 8.62 19.89
N ASN A 21 52.25 8.14 18.86
CA ASN A 21 52.91 7.72 17.64
C ASN A 21 52.17 8.31 16.44
N MET A 22 52.92 9.12 15.68
CA MET A 22 52.48 9.77 14.46
C MET A 22 52.30 8.71 13.38
N GLY A 23 51.09 8.64 12.81
CA GLY A 23 50.74 7.67 11.77
C GLY A 23 49.44 8.10 11.09
N ASN A 24 49.59 9.00 10.13
CA ASN A 24 48.59 9.45 9.18
C ASN A 24 47.84 8.27 8.52
N ASN A 25 46.51 8.13 8.69
CA ASN A 25 45.56 7.94 7.57
C ASN A 25 44.09 7.96 8.03
N SER A 26 43.32 8.84 7.39
CA SER A 26 41.87 8.79 7.10
C SER A 26 40.96 7.84 7.89
N GLY A 27 40.22 8.40 8.83
CA GLY A 27 39.11 7.72 9.51
C GLY A 27 38.24 8.66 10.35
N GLN A 28 38.03 9.90 9.91
CA GLN A 28 36.96 10.71 10.46
C GLN A 28 35.63 10.08 10.03
N VAL A 29 35.03 9.27 10.90
CA VAL A 29 33.60 8.98 10.85
C VAL A 29 32.91 10.28 11.24
N LEU A 30 32.52 11.07 10.24
CA LEU A 30 31.71 12.27 10.42
C LEU A 30 30.33 11.86 10.97
N PRO A 31 29.75 12.63 11.92
CA PRO A 31 28.43 12.36 12.45
C PRO A 31 27.36 12.55 11.36
N ALA A 32 26.32 11.74 11.45
CA ALA A 32 25.14 11.73 10.60
C ALA A 32 24.34 13.05 10.74
N GLU A 33 24.77 14.09 10.04
CA GLU A 33 23.95 15.27 9.74
C GLU A 33 23.87 15.47 8.23
N SER A 34 22.66 15.20 7.74
CA SER A 34 22.08 15.48 6.43
C SER A 34 22.52 16.84 5.87
N ARG A 35 23.54 16.84 5.03
CA ARG A 35 23.58 17.76 3.89
C ARG A 35 23.08 16.97 2.71
N ALA A 36 21.98 17.42 2.10
CA ALA A 36 21.57 16.92 0.80
C ALA A 36 22.77 17.04 -0.13
N THR A 37 23.39 15.91 -0.46
CA THR A 37 24.51 15.92 -1.39
C THR A 37 23.95 16.34 -2.76
N PRO A 38 24.74 17.04 -3.59
CA PRO A 38 24.32 17.33 -4.97
C PRO A 38 23.87 16.05 -5.72
N GLU A 39 24.49 14.91 -5.38
CA GLU A 39 24.12 13.59 -5.88
C GLU A 39 22.72 13.14 -5.45
N LEU A 40 22.35 13.30 -4.17
CA LEU A 40 21.01 12.95 -3.69
C LEU A 40 19.93 13.87 -4.28
N ALA A 41 20.24 15.16 -4.44
CA ALA A 41 19.35 16.11 -5.08
C ALA A 41 19.10 15.74 -6.56
N LEU A 42 20.17 15.40 -7.29
CA LEU A 42 20.10 14.92 -8.66
C LEU A 42 19.32 13.61 -8.76
N LEU A 43 19.53 12.67 -7.83
CA LEU A 43 18.82 11.40 -7.78
C LEU A 43 17.31 11.62 -7.59
N SER A 44 16.95 12.52 -6.67
CA SER A 44 15.56 12.88 -6.39
C SER A 44 14.90 13.56 -7.59
N GLU A 45 15.63 14.41 -8.31
CA GLU A 45 15.11 15.07 -9.50
C GLU A 45 14.93 14.09 -10.66
N ASN A 46 15.89 13.20 -10.88
CA ASN A 46 15.75 12.13 -11.88
C ASN A 46 14.56 11.22 -11.59
N ALA A 47 14.26 10.94 -10.31
CA ALA A 47 13.08 10.17 -9.92
C ALA A 47 11.79 10.85 -10.36
N LYS A 48 11.66 12.16 -10.10
CA LYS A 48 10.49 12.97 -10.51
C LYS A 48 10.36 13.06 -12.02
N LEU A 49 11.47 13.22 -12.75
CA LEU A 49 11.46 13.28 -14.21
C LEU A 49 11.03 11.94 -14.81
N ALA A 50 11.49 10.81 -14.25
CA ALA A 50 11.06 9.49 -14.68
C ALA A 50 9.56 9.27 -14.42
N ASP A 51 9.04 9.71 -13.27
CA ASP A 51 7.62 9.65 -12.92
C ASP A 51 6.77 10.49 -13.89
N ALA A 52 7.16 11.74 -14.11
CA ALA A 52 6.50 12.64 -15.06
C ALA A 52 6.58 12.13 -16.51
N GLY A 53 7.65 11.41 -16.87
CA GLY A 53 7.83 10.76 -18.16
C GLY A 53 7.05 9.46 -18.34
N GLY A 54 6.37 8.96 -17.30
CA GLY A 54 5.60 7.71 -17.33
C GLY A 54 6.44 6.43 -17.24
N ASP A 55 7.74 6.52 -17.01
CA ASP A 55 8.60 5.36 -16.77
C ASP A 55 8.52 4.94 -15.30
N ALA A 56 7.44 4.22 -14.98
CA ALA A 56 7.12 3.86 -13.62
C ALA A 56 8.18 2.95 -12.96
N ALA A 57 8.79 2.04 -13.73
CA ALA A 57 9.79 1.12 -13.22
C ALA A 57 11.07 1.88 -12.82
N LYS A 58 11.52 2.81 -13.67
CA LYS A 58 12.66 3.67 -13.36
C LYS A 58 12.36 4.61 -12.20
N ALA A 59 11.19 5.24 -12.19
CA ALA A 59 10.78 6.13 -11.10
C ALA A 59 10.77 5.41 -9.75
N GLU A 60 10.19 4.20 -9.69
CA GLU A 60 10.16 3.38 -8.46
C GLU A 60 11.57 3.07 -7.96
N SER A 61 12.46 2.62 -8.85
CA SER A 61 13.85 2.30 -8.51
C SER A 61 14.59 3.52 -7.95
N LEU A 62 14.41 4.69 -8.57
CA LEU A 62 15.03 5.94 -8.14
C LEU A 62 14.45 6.42 -6.81
N TYR A 63 13.13 6.43 -6.63
CA TYR A 63 12.51 6.79 -5.34
C TYR A 63 12.96 5.87 -4.21
N LYS A 64 13.02 4.55 -4.43
CA LYS A 64 13.57 3.60 -3.45
C LYS A 64 15.03 3.89 -3.14
N SER A 65 15.80 4.37 -4.11
CA SER A 65 17.21 4.74 -3.92
C SER A 65 17.40 6.01 -3.10
N VAL A 66 16.54 7.01 -3.30
CA VAL A 66 16.47 8.21 -2.46
C VAL A 66 16.10 7.82 -1.04
N LEU A 67 15.04 7.04 -0.86
CA LEU A 67 14.53 6.62 0.46
C LEU A 67 15.49 5.72 1.25
N ARG A 68 16.46 5.06 0.61
CA ARG A 68 17.55 4.37 1.34
C ARG A 68 18.49 5.36 2.05
N GLN A 69 18.63 6.57 1.51
CA GLN A 69 19.45 7.64 2.08
C GLN A 69 18.62 8.57 2.98
N THR A 70 17.33 8.75 2.67
CA THR A 70 16.39 9.60 3.40
C THR A 70 15.14 8.83 3.86
N PRO A 71 15.28 7.84 4.76
CA PRO A 71 14.18 6.95 5.13
C PRO A 71 12.98 7.66 5.81
N ASN A 72 13.18 8.88 6.32
CA ASN A 72 12.17 9.68 6.99
C ASN A 72 11.73 10.90 6.16
N ASP A 73 11.95 10.90 4.83
CA ASP A 73 11.50 11.99 3.96
C ASP A 73 10.02 11.77 3.56
N PRO A 74 9.08 12.56 4.12
CA PRO A 74 7.66 12.37 3.86
C PRO A 74 7.28 12.67 2.41
N GLU A 75 7.95 13.62 1.75
CA GLU A 75 7.65 14.01 0.36
C GLU A 75 8.05 12.88 -0.60
N MET A 76 9.17 12.21 -0.37
CA MET A 76 9.60 11.06 -1.19
C MET A 76 8.68 9.85 -1.00
N TRP A 77 8.23 9.58 0.23
CA TRP A 77 7.22 8.55 0.47
C TRP A 77 5.88 8.88 -0.18
N PHE A 78 5.44 10.13 -0.12
CA PHE A 78 4.22 10.59 -0.77
C PHE A 78 4.27 10.41 -2.29
N ARG A 79 5.39 10.78 -2.93
CA ARG A 79 5.59 10.59 -4.37
C ARG A 79 5.61 9.13 -4.77
N LEU A 80 6.30 8.28 -4.01
CA LEU A 80 6.28 6.83 -4.25
C LEU A 80 4.85 6.26 -4.12
N GLY A 81 4.07 6.76 -3.16
CA GLY A 81 2.64 6.40 -3.03
C GLY A 81 1.81 6.80 -4.25
N ASN A 82 2.00 8.03 -4.76
CA ASN A 82 1.33 8.48 -5.98
C ASN A 82 1.72 7.65 -7.20
N LEU A 83 3.00 7.31 -7.33
CA LEU A 83 3.48 6.43 -8.38
C LEU A 83 2.75 5.08 -8.33
N TYR A 84 2.65 4.45 -7.16
CA TYR A 84 1.92 3.20 -7.01
C TYR A 84 0.41 3.34 -7.29
N ALA A 85 -0.21 4.40 -6.82
CA ALA A 85 -1.63 4.68 -7.08
C ALA A 85 -1.92 4.81 -8.59
N ASN A 86 -1.09 5.56 -9.31
CA ASN A 86 -1.21 5.79 -10.76
C ASN A 86 -0.98 4.50 -11.57
N ASN A 87 -0.19 3.57 -11.03
CA ASN A 87 0.09 2.27 -11.65
C ASN A 87 -0.85 1.15 -11.16
N ASN A 88 -1.99 1.50 -10.57
CA ASN A 88 -3.01 0.54 -10.09
C ASN A 88 -2.46 -0.49 -9.09
N ARG A 89 -1.56 -0.04 -8.21
CA ARG A 89 -0.93 -0.81 -7.13
C ARG A 89 -1.37 -0.26 -5.76
N PRO A 90 -2.65 -0.48 -5.37
CA PRO A 90 -3.24 0.18 -4.21
C PRO A 90 -2.63 -0.25 -2.88
N ASP A 91 -2.18 -1.51 -2.76
CA ASP A 91 -1.61 -2.01 -1.51
C ASP A 91 -0.25 -1.34 -1.21
N GLU A 92 0.63 -1.26 -2.22
CA GLU A 92 1.90 -0.55 -2.07
C GLU A 92 1.71 0.96 -1.90
N ALA A 93 0.71 1.55 -2.58
CA ALA A 93 0.36 2.96 -2.39
C ALA A 93 -0.03 3.25 -0.93
N ALA A 94 -0.89 2.40 -0.34
CA ALA A 94 -1.31 2.55 1.06
C ALA A 94 -0.12 2.49 2.01
N ILE A 95 0.80 1.54 1.81
CA ILE A 95 2.02 1.41 2.63
C ILE A 95 2.90 2.66 2.52
N ALA A 96 3.11 3.17 1.30
CA ALA A 96 3.93 4.35 1.08
C ALA A 96 3.31 5.62 1.73
N TYR A 97 2.00 5.82 1.62
CA TYR A 97 1.32 6.91 2.32
C TYR A 97 1.37 6.76 3.83
N GLN A 98 1.25 5.54 4.36
CA GLN A 98 1.44 5.30 5.80
C GLN A 98 2.86 5.65 6.25
N ARG A 99 3.89 5.35 5.45
CA ARG A 99 5.28 5.75 5.72
C ARG A 99 5.46 7.26 5.70
N CYS A 100 4.84 7.96 4.74
CA CYS A 100 4.79 9.42 4.72
C CYS A 100 4.21 9.97 6.03
N LEU A 101 3.08 9.42 6.49
CA LEU A 101 2.38 9.86 7.71
C LEU A 101 3.08 9.50 9.02
N ILE A 102 3.94 8.47 9.02
CA ILE A 102 4.84 8.19 10.15
C ILE A 102 5.91 9.29 10.27
N ALA A 103 6.43 9.79 9.14
CA ALA A 103 7.42 10.86 9.13
C ALA A 103 6.81 12.24 9.38
N ASP A 104 5.62 12.52 8.83
CA ASP A 104 4.86 13.74 9.04
C ASP A 104 3.36 13.43 9.14
N ASN A 105 2.84 13.42 10.36
CA ASN A 105 1.43 13.12 10.63
C ASN A 105 0.46 14.22 10.15
N ALA A 106 0.95 15.42 9.87
CA ALA A 106 0.16 16.57 9.42
C ALA A 106 0.10 16.66 7.87
N PHE A 107 0.67 15.68 7.16
CA PHE A 107 0.71 15.66 5.70
C PHE A 107 -0.68 15.38 5.10
N SER A 108 -1.54 16.40 5.05
CA SER A 108 -2.96 16.27 4.66
C SER A 108 -3.18 15.61 3.30
N LYS A 109 -2.28 15.82 2.32
CA LYS A 109 -2.38 15.16 1.00
C LYS A 109 -2.22 13.65 1.10
N ALA A 110 -1.35 13.16 2.00
CA ALA A 110 -1.16 11.73 2.20
C ALA A 110 -2.36 11.09 2.90
N TRP A 111 -2.99 11.79 3.87
CA TRP A 111 -4.25 11.35 4.46
C TRP A 111 -5.37 11.24 3.42
N HIS A 112 -5.52 12.27 2.58
CA HIS A 112 -6.51 12.26 1.51
C HIS A 112 -6.29 11.10 0.54
N ASN A 113 -5.07 10.94 0.02
CA ASN A 113 -4.78 9.87 -0.95
C ASN A 113 -4.90 8.47 -0.32
N LEU A 114 -4.49 8.29 0.94
CA LEU A 114 -4.68 7.03 1.67
C LEU A 114 -6.16 6.69 1.84
N ALA A 115 -7.01 7.68 2.15
CA ALA A 115 -8.45 7.49 2.24
C ALA A 115 -9.04 7.05 0.89
N MET A 116 -8.64 7.71 -0.21
CA MET A 116 -9.07 7.33 -1.56
C MET A 116 -8.65 5.91 -1.93
N ILE A 117 -7.41 5.51 -1.62
CA ILE A 117 -6.93 4.13 -1.84
C ILE A 117 -7.76 3.12 -1.04
N ARG A 118 -8.04 3.40 0.24
CA ARG A 118 -8.84 2.51 1.09
C ARG A 118 -10.28 2.38 0.60
N LEU A 119 -10.88 3.45 0.12
CA LEU A 119 -12.21 3.41 -0.48
C LEU A 119 -12.23 2.56 -1.77
N ARG A 120 -11.20 2.67 -2.61
CA ARG A 120 -11.03 1.81 -3.79
C ARG A 120 -10.89 0.33 -3.42
N GLN A 121 -10.09 0.01 -2.41
CA GLN A 121 -9.92 -1.35 -1.90
C GLN A 121 -11.24 -1.90 -1.30
N ALA A 122 -11.96 -1.08 -0.54
CA ALA A 122 -13.27 -1.44 0.01
C ALA A 122 -14.28 -1.72 -1.11
N TYR A 123 -14.34 -0.87 -2.14
CA TYR A 123 -15.20 -1.07 -3.31
C TYR A 123 -14.87 -2.37 -4.04
N ALA A 124 -13.58 -2.64 -4.30
CA ALA A 124 -13.15 -3.88 -4.93
C ALA A 124 -13.52 -5.12 -4.11
N SER A 125 -13.36 -5.07 -2.78
CA SER A 125 -13.75 -6.15 -1.88
C SER A 125 -15.27 -6.35 -1.88
N MET A 126 -16.04 -5.26 -1.94
CA MET A 126 -17.50 -5.32 -1.94
C MET A 126 -18.06 -5.87 -3.26
N LEU A 127 -17.40 -5.60 -4.39
CA LEU A 127 -17.72 -6.24 -5.67
C LEU A 127 -17.48 -7.76 -5.63
N GLN A 128 -16.41 -8.21 -4.97
CA GLN A 128 -16.18 -9.64 -4.77
C GLN A 128 -17.26 -10.27 -3.89
N ALA A 129 -17.69 -9.57 -2.83
CA ALA A 129 -18.79 -10.01 -1.99
C ALA A 129 -20.10 -10.14 -2.81
N GLN A 130 -20.44 -9.13 -3.61
CA GLN A 130 -21.61 -9.15 -4.50
C GLN A 130 -21.58 -10.32 -5.50
N ALA A 131 -20.40 -10.67 -6.03
CA ALA A 131 -20.25 -11.77 -6.99
C ALA A 131 -20.46 -13.17 -6.36
N THR A 132 -20.41 -13.27 -5.03
CA THR A 132 -20.44 -14.55 -4.30
C THR A 132 -21.65 -14.71 -3.38
N VAL A 133 -22.32 -13.61 -3.04
CA VAL A 133 -23.52 -13.63 -2.20
C VAL A 133 -24.70 -14.27 -2.93
N ASN A 134 -25.48 -15.08 -2.21
CA ASN A 134 -26.71 -15.63 -2.74
C ASN A 134 -27.84 -14.60 -2.65
N GLU A 135 -28.77 -14.58 -3.60
CA GLU A 135 -29.90 -13.64 -3.61
C GLU A 135 -30.80 -13.75 -2.37
N SER A 136 -30.87 -14.92 -1.75
CA SER A 136 -31.65 -15.14 -0.52
C SER A 136 -30.90 -14.73 0.77
N ASP A 137 -29.63 -14.36 0.66
CA ASP A 137 -28.85 -13.92 1.82
C ASP A 137 -29.27 -12.51 2.24
N SER A 138 -29.51 -12.33 3.54
CA SER A 138 -29.80 -11.03 4.15
C SER A 138 -28.75 -9.94 3.86
N LEU A 139 -27.52 -10.32 3.52
CA LEU A 139 -26.45 -9.39 3.17
C LEU A 139 -26.55 -8.81 1.77
N ALA A 140 -27.25 -9.47 0.84
CA ALA A 140 -27.34 -9.04 -0.56
C ALA A 140 -27.77 -7.56 -0.73
N PRO A 141 -28.92 -7.11 -0.17
CA PRO A 141 -29.33 -5.71 -0.31
C PRO A 141 -28.34 -4.73 0.33
N ARG A 142 -27.69 -5.12 1.43
CA ARG A 142 -26.73 -4.27 2.13
C ARG A 142 -25.43 -4.10 1.34
N ILE A 143 -25.00 -5.13 0.64
CA ILE A 143 -23.84 -5.08 -0.28
C ILE A 143 -24.15 -4.11 -1.43
N ASP A 144 -25.34 -4.21 -2.02
CA ASP A 144 -25.78 -3.34 -3.12
C ASP A 144 -25.85 -1.86 -2.68
N ASP A 145 -26.49 -1.57 -1.55
CA ASP A 145 -26.57 -0.21 -0.99
C ASP A 145 -25.17 0.37 -0.71
N THR A 146 -24.26 -0.45 -0.19
CA THR A 146 -22.90 0.01 0.12
C THR A 146 -22.10 0.26 -1.16
N LEU A 147 -22.26 -0.58 -2.19
CA LEU A 147 -21.64 -0.36 -3.49
C LEU A 147 -22.14 0.94 -4.14
N GLU A 148 -23.44 1.23 -4.06
CA GLU A 148 -24.01 2.49 -4.53
C GLU A 148 -23.36 3.68 -3.82
N GLN A 149 -23.33 3.67 -2.49
CA GLN A 149 -22.71 4.74 -1.68
C GLN A 149 -21.22 4.93 -2.01
N LEU A 150 -20.45 3.83 -2.08
CA LEU A 150 -19.03 3.89 -2.42
C LEU A 150 -18.80 4.36 -3.86
N SER A 151 -19.69 4.05 -4.80
CA SER A 151 -19.58 4.51 -6.18
C SER A 151 -19.63 6.04 -6.27
N HIS A 152 -20.53 6.69 -5.52
CA HIS A 152 -20.61 8.14 -5.48
C HIS A 152 -19.33 8.78 -4.92
N ILE A 153 -18.74 8.19 -3.89
CA ILE A 153 -17.53 8.73 -3.25
C ILE A 153 -16.30 8.51 -4.13
N THR A 154 -16.17 7.34 -4.74
CA THR A 154 -14.98 6.95 -5.53
C THR A 154 -14.96 7.57 -6.94
N VAL A 155 -16.13 7.81 -7.54
CA VAL A 155 -16.25 8.48 -8.86
C VAL A 155 -15.88 9.97 -8.78
N LEU A 156 -15.97 10.59 -7.61
CA LEU A 156 -15.59 11.99 -7.40
C LEU A 156 -14.08 12.23 -7.20
N GLY A 157 -13.26 11.17 -7.04
CA GLY A 157 -11.82 11.26 -6.81
C GLY A 157 -10.96 10.72 -7.97
N ASP A 158 -11.29 11.10 -9.20
CA ASP A 158 -10.61 10.81 -10.47
C ASP A 158 -10.81 9.40 -11.08
N GLN A 159 -11.56 9.35 -12.18
CA GLN A 159 -11.22 8.58 -13.40
C GLN A 159 -10.76 7.11 -13.17
N ILE A 160 -11.46 6.32 -12.37
CA ILE A 160 -11.25 4.86 -12.39
C ILE A 160 -11.98 4.31 -13.62
N LYS A 161 -11.23 3.98 -14.68
CA LYS A 161 -11.77 3.13 -15.75
C LYS A 161 -12.26 1.83 -15.12
N PRO A 162 -13.54 1.44 -15.29
CA PRO A 162 -14.01 0.17 -14.75
C PRO A 162 -13.14 -0.95 -15.31
N LEU A 163 -12.70 -1.86 -14.43
CA LEU A 163 -12.10 -3.13 -14.84
C LEU A 163 -13.04 -3.73 -15.89
N SER A 164 -12.52 -3.87 -17.11
CA SER A 164 -13.28 -4.30 -18.28
C SER A 164 -14.25 -5.42 -17.92
N LYS A 165 -15.55 -5.25 -18.22
CA LYS A 165 -16.56 -6.30 -18.10
C LYS A 165 -16.12 -7.52 -18.91
N LYS A 166 -15.42 -8.48 -18.28
CA LYS A 166 -15.27 -9.81 -18.85
C LYS A 166 -16.55 -10.58 -18.54
N ALA A 167 -17.32 -10.76 -19.61
CA ALA A 167 -18.34 -11.76 -19.90
C ALA A 167 -19.16 -12.30 -18.73
N LYS A 168 -20.45 -12.00 -18.77
CA LYS A 168 -21.52 -12.67 -18.03
C LYS A 168 -21.34 -14.20 -18.17
N PRO A 169 -21.24 -14.98 -17.08
CA PRO A 169 -21.26 -16.44 -17.18
C PRO A 169 -22.62 -16.87 -17.77
N PRO A 170 -22.67 -17.97 -18.55
CA PRO A 170 -23.88 -18.39 -19.24
C PRO A 170 -25.00 -18.63 -18.24
N GLN A 171 -26.13 -17.95 -18.43
CA GLN A 171 -27.34 -18.17 -17.65
C GLN A 171 -27.83 -19.60 -17.94
N ALA A 172 -27.96 -20.40 -16.89
CA ALA A 172 -28.62 -21.69 -16.97
C ALA A 172 -30.09 -21.47 -17.38
N ASP A 173 -30.45 -21.97 -18.56
CA ASP A 173 -31.79 -21.94 -19.10
C ASP A 173 -32.72 -22.79 -18.22
N LYS A 174 -33.62 -22.14 -17.47
CA LYS A 174 -34.65 -22.78 -16.64
C LYS A 174 -35.91 -23.15 -17.44
N SER A 175 -35.89 -23.14 -18.78
CA SER A 175 -37.07 -23.45 -19.61
C SER A 175 -37.28 -24.94 -19.95
N LYS A 176 -36.68 -25.87 -19.20
CA LYS A 176 -37.06 -27.30 -19.23
C LYS A 176 -37.48 -27.81 -17.86
N ASN A 177 -38.64 -27.37 -17.40
CA ASN A 177 -39.44 -28.16 -16.46
C ASN A 177 -40.91 -27.72 -16.52
N LEU A 178 -41.64 -28.28 -17.48
CA LEU A 178 -43.10 -28.37 -17.48
C LEU A 178 -43.47 -29.80 -17.91
N SER A 179 -43.96 -30.57 -16.94
CA SER A 179 -44.47 -31.95 -17.02
C SER A 179 -45.75 -32.05 -17.89
N PRO A 180 -46.28 -33.25 -18.24
CA PRO A 180 -47.00 -34.08 -17.26
C PRO A 180 -46.97 -35.62 -17.52
N GLU A 181 -46.69 -36.43 -16.48
CA GLU A 181 -47.11 -37.83 -16.45
C GLU A 181 -48.34 -37.95 -15.54
N ASN A 182 -49.52 -38.01 -16.17
CA ASN A 182 -50.75 -38.51 -15.56
C ASN A 182 -51.22 -39.68 -16.45
N ALA A 183 -50.76 -40.88 -16.13
CA ALA A 183 -51.27 -42.13 -16.70
C ALA A 183 -52.05 -42.88 -15.62
N THR A 184 -53.36 -42.63 -15.55
CA THR A 184 -54.30 -43.48 -14.83
C THR A 184 -55.34 -44.01 -15.81
N GLN A 185 -55.27 -45.35 -15.97
CA GLN A 185 -56.39 -46.30 -16.05
C GLN A 185 -57.19 -46.41 -17.35
N GLY A 186 -57.14 -47.62 -17.91
CA GLY A 186 -58.01 -48.09 -18.99
C GLY A 186 -57.71 -49.54 -19.39
N SER A 187 -57.71 -50.48 -18.44
CA SER A 187 -57.67 -51.92 -18.70
C SER A 187 -58.85 -52.57 -17.98
N THR A 188 -59.81 -53.08 -18.76
CA THR A 188 -60.45 -54.40 -18.57
C THR A 188 -61.32 -54.69 -19.80
N ALA A 189 -60.83 -55.59 -20.64
CA ALA A 189 -61.64 -56.36 -21.58
C ALA A 189 -61.88 -57.74 -20.96
N THR A 190 -63.11 -58.27 -21.05
CA THR A 190 -63.52 -59.68 -21.29
C THR A 190 -64.95 -59.94 -20.78
N PRO A 191 -65.63 -61.03 -21.19
CA PRO A 191 -65.33 -61.96 -22.30
C PRO A 191 -66.27 -61.81 -23.50
#